data_AF-F0ZYV5-F1
#
_entry.id   AF-F0ZYV5-F1
#
_cell.length_a   1.000
_cell.length_b   1.000
_cell.length_c   1.000
_cell.angle_alpha   90.00
_cell.angle_beta   90.00
_cell.angle_gamma   90.00
#
_symmetry.space_group_name_H-M   'P 1'
#
loop_
_entity.id
_entity.type
_entity.pdbx_description
1 polymer ?
#
loop_
_entity_poly.entity_id
_entity_poly.type
_entity_poly.pdbx_seq_one_letter_code
_entity_poly.pdbx_strand_id
1 'polypeptide(L)'
;MQRNKNFISILYRNIYNNNNNKRFFSYKFTPSHQWVKLLKDSNEDTPTTKKETSGDKCLIGITNYANIAIDKVTDVKLPNINDTIKKNQPIISIKTLEGDINFLSPISGKVIKVNEEMKNNPTLINKPLTLKQSWTMELLINEQDKKIIKTQLMDQLEYAHYCNDVDFKQF
;
A
#
# COMPACT_ATOMS: atom_id res chain seq x y z
N MET A 1 -8.18 7.93 24.19
CA MET A 1 -7.83 8.24 22.78
C MET A 1 -6.43 8.85 22.60
N GLN A 2 -5.88 9.62 23.54
CA GLN A 2 -4.57 10.30 23.39
C GLN A 2 -3.32 9.39 23.48
N ARG A 3 -3.40 8.26 24.21
CA ARG A 3 -2.29 7.30 24.35
C ARG A 3 -1.89 6.61 23.04
N ASN A 4 -2.85 6.32 22.15
CA ASN A 4 -2.57 5.61 20.89
C ASN A 4 -1.88 6.52 19.86
N LYS A 5 -2.26 7.81 19.80
CA LYS A 5 -1.59 8.81 18.95
C LYS A 5 -0.11 8.96 19.29
N ASN A 6 0.22 9.01 20.59
CA ASN A 6 1.61 9.10 21.04
C ASN A 6 2.40 7.82 20.75
N PHE A 7 1.80 6.65 20.91
CA PHE A 7 2.48 5.39 20.62
C PHE A 7 2.79 5.24 19.12
N ILE A 8 1.86 5.64 18.25
CA ILE A 8 2.02 5.56 16.80
C ILE A 8 2.98 6.62 16.30
N SER A 9 2.92 7.85 16.81
CA SER A 9 3.91 8.88 16.48
C SER A 9 5.30 8.47 16.95
N ILE A 10 5.44 7.82 18.10
CA ILE A 10 6.71 7.27 18.59
C ILE A 10 7.20 6.09 17.72
N LEU A 11 6.34 5.14 17.37
CA LEU A 11 6.69 4.03 16.47
C LEU A 11 7.12 4.54 15.10
N TYR A 12 6.37 5.47 14.52
CA TYR A 12 6.73 6.10 13.25
C TYR A 12 8.05 6.87 13.38
N ARG A 13 8.22 7.69 14.42
CA ARG A 13 9.44 8.48 14.66
C ARG A 13 10.68 7.60 14.90
N ASN A 14 10.54 6.48 15.61
CA ASN A 14 11.65 5.56 15.88
C ASN A 14 12.04 4.71 14.66
N ILE A 15 11.07 4.30 13.84
CA ILE A 15 11.36 3.66 12.54
C ILE A 15 11.99 4.68 11.57
N TYR A 16 11.61 5.96 11.68
CA TYR A 16 11.98 7.05 10.77
C TYR A 16 13.34 7.71 11.06
N ASN A 17 13.72 7.91 12.32
CA ASN A 17 14.98 8.60 12.69
C ASN A 17 16.26 7.81 12.40
N ASN A 18 16.16 6.55 11.97
CA ASN A 18 17.30 5.77 11.50
C ASN A 18 17.66 6.14 10.04
N ASN A 19 18.05 7.41 9.88
CA ASN A 19 18.41 8.04 8.61
C ASN A 19 19.75 7.51 8.11
N ASN A 20 19.73 6.60 7.13
CA ASN A 20 20.83 6.40 6.17
C ASN A 20 20.49 5.48 4.98
N ASN A 21 19.25 5.44 4.49
CA ASN A 21 18.89 4.52 3.40
C ASN A 21 18.12 5.17 2.25
N LYS A 22 18.80 5.36 1.11
CA LYS A 22 18.26 5.67 -0.23
C LYS A 22 17.09 4.75 -0.66
N ARG A 23 16.84 3.66 0.07
CA ARG A 23 15.76 2.67 -0.15
C ARG A 23 14.35 3.22 0.09
N PHE A 24 14.19 4.26 0.91
CA PHE A 24 12.88 4.77 1.32
C PHE A 24 12.23 5.76 0.35
N PHE A 25 13.00 6.41 -0.53
CA PHE A 25 12.50 7.33 -1.57
C PHE A 25 11.64 6.67 -2.68
N SER A 26 11.33 5.38 -2.54
CA SER A 26 10.57 4.61 -3.54
C SER A 26 9.08 4.42 -3.20
N TYR A 27 8.67 4.69 -1.96
CA TYR A 27 7.27 4.58 -1.54
C TYR A 27 6.57 5.92 -1.61
N LYS A 28 5.30 5.86 -2.00
CA LYS A 28 4.36 6.97 -2.07
C LYS A 28 3.11 6.59 -1.29
N PHE A 29 2.44 7.55 -0.66
CA PHE A 29 1.36 7.28 0.29
C PHE A 29 0.10 8.04 -0.08
N THR A 30 -1.04 7.45 0.26
CA THR A 30 -2.36 8.06 0.08
C THR A 30 -2.91 8.59 1.40
N PRO A 31 -3.81 9.58 1.39
CA PRO A 31 -4.56 10.00 2.58
C PRO A 31 -5.39 8.87 3.21
N SER A 32 -5.80 7.90 2.39
CA SER A 32 -6.48 6.65 2.80
C SER A 32 -5.51 5.58 3.34
N HIS A 33 -4.28 5.95 3.70
CA HIS A 33 -3.32 5.08 4.38
C HIS A 33 -2.87 3.84 3.60
N GLN A 34 -2.88 3.91 2.27
CA GLN A 34 -2.23 2.96 1.36
C GLN A 34 -0.83 3.46 1.00
N TRP A 35 0.01 2.54 0.56
CA TRP A 35 1.29 2.87 -0.06
C TRP A 35 1.36 2.27 -1.47
N VAL A 36 2.09 2.97 -2.34
CA VAL A 36 2.40 2.57 -3.71
C VAL A 36 3.91 2.62 -3.88
N LYS A 37 4.49 1.58 -4.50
CA LYS A 37 5.92 1.52 -4.81
C LYS A 37 6.12 1.22 -6.29
N LEU A 38 6.73 2.16 -7.02
CA LEU A 38 7.19 1.90 -8.38
C LEU A 38 8.31 0.85 -8.37
N LEU A 39 8.18 -0.18 -9.20
CA LEU A 39 9.21 -1.16 -9.44
C LEU A 39 10.13 -0.63 -10.54
N LYS A 40 11.44 -0.70 -10.34
CA LYS A 40 12.40 -0.41 -11.40
C LYS A 40 12.37 -1.55 -12.41
N ASP A 41 12.52 -1.26 -13.69
CA ASP A 41 12.80 -2.27 -14.71
C ASP A 41 14.04 -3.06 -14.25
N SER A 42 13.84 -4.34 -13.93
CA SER A 42 14.91 -5.28 -13.65
C SER A 42 15.63 -5.61 -14.97
N ASN A 43 16.51 -4.70 -15.39
CA ASN A 43 17.58 -5.02 -16.36
C ASN A 43 18.89 -5.41 -15.66
N GLU A 44 18.82 -5.89 -14.41
CA GLU A 44 19.92 -6.60 -13.77
C GLU A 44 19.42 -8.00 -13.38
N ASP A 45 20.03 -9.00 -14.04
CA ASP A 45 20.02 -10.43 -13.75
C ASP A 45 18.73 -11.23 -14.00
N THR A 46 18.37 -11.42 -15.27
CA THR A 46 18.01 -12.76 -15.82
C THR A 46 17.77 -12.69 -17.35
N PRO A 47 18.48 -13.47 -18.19
CA PRO A 47 18.06 -13.72 -19.56
C PRO A 47 16.94 -14.77 -19.56
N THR A 48 16.02 -14.67 -20.52
CA THR A 48 14.90 -15.58 -20.82
C THR A 48 13.59 -15.35 -20.05
N THR A 49 12.74 -14.46 -20.57
CA THR A 49 11.43 -14.82 -21.19
C THR A 49 10.64 -13.53 -21.51
N LYS A 50 10.28 -13.39 -22.79
CA LYS A 50 9.28 -12.49 -23.39
C LYS A 50 8.84 -11.24 -22.60
N LYS A 51 9.37 -10.10 -23.04
CA LYS A 51 8.87 -8.73 -22.77
C LYS A 51 7.49 -8.52 -23.43
N GLU A 52 6.44 -9.13 -22.89
CA GLU A 52 5.06 -9.01 -23.42
C GLU A 52 4.18 -7.98 -22.69
N THR A 53 4.74 -7.17 -21.78
CA THR A 53 3.99 -6.08 -21.11
C THR A 53 4.73 -4.76 -21.28
N SER A 54 4.31 -3.96 -22.25
CA SER A 54 4.75 -2.56 -22.41
C SER A 54 4.06 -1.70 -21.35
N GLY A 55 4.68 -1.56 -20.17
CA GLY A 55 4.18 -0.69 -19.10
C GLY A 55 5.03 -0.82 -17.84
N ASP A 56 4.97 0.21 -16.99
CA ASP A 56 5.63 0.17 -15.69
C ASP A 56 4.85 -0.69 -14.70
N LYS A 57 5.53 -1.16 -13.65
CA LYS A 57 4.92 -1.96 -12.60
C LYS A 57 4.96 -1.23 -11.27
N CYS A 58 3.92 -1.40 -10.46
CA CYS A 58 3.93 -0.93 -9.09
C CYS A 58 3.31 -1.93 -8.14
N LEU A 59 3.78 -1.93 -6.89
CA LEU A 59 3.14 -2.63 -5.77
C LEU A 59 2.23 -1.68 -5.01
N ILE A 60 1.10 -2.20 -4.54
CA ILE A 60 0.18 -1.51 -3.64
C ILE A 60 0.01 -2.31 -2.36
N GLY A 61 -0.06 -1.65 -1.21
CA GLY A 61 -0.42 -2.25 0.06
C GLY A 61 -0.98 -1.23 1.04
N ILE A 62 -1.25 -1.71 2.25
CA ILE A 62 -1.74 -0.90 3.38
C ILE A 62 -0.60 -0.59 4.35
N THR A 63 -0.63 0.61 4.92
CA THR A 63 0.39 1.05 5.86
C THR A 63 0.16 0.45 7.24
N ASN A 64 1.21 0.41 8.07
CA ASN A 64 1.06 -0.04 9.46
C ASN A 64 0.13 0.88 10.27
N TYR A 65 -0.01 2.14 9.87
CA TYR A 65 -1.00 3.05 10.45
C TYR A 65 -2.42 2.51 10.26
N ALA A 66 -2.77 2.11 9.03
CA ALA A 66 -4.06 1.47 8.75
C ALA A 66 -4.21 0.14 9.51
N ASN A 67 -3.20 -0.72 9.50
CA ASN A 67 -3.25 -2.04 10.15
C ASN A 67 -3.60 -1.97 11.65
N ILE A 68 -3.08 -0.97 12.36
CA ILE A 68 -3.34 -0.79 13.80
C ILE A 68 -4.75 -0.21 14.04
N ALA A 69 -5.28 0.54 13.07
CA ALA A 69 -6.58 1.20 13.17
C ALA A 69 -7.73 0.27 12.78
N ILE A 70 -7.45 -0.67 11.88
CA ILE A 70 -8.38 -1.72 11.50
C ILE A 70 -8.53 -2.68 12.69
N ASP A 71 -9.76 -2.85 13.15
CA ASP A 71 -10.12 -3.81 14.18
C ASP A 71 -9.93 -5.26 13.70
N LYS A 72 -10.45 -6.25 14.44
CA LYS A 72 -10.27 -7.67 14.11
C LYS A 72 -10.76 -7.99 12.70
N VAL A 73 -9.82 -8.29 11.81
CA VAL A 73 -10.11 -8.70 10.43
C VAL A 73 -10.66 -10.12 10.41
N THR A 74 -11.74 -10.29 9.65
CA THR A 74 -12.43 -11.57 9.45
C THR A 74 -12.33 -12.08 8.02
N ASP A 75 -12.26 -11.18 7.03
CA ASP A 75 -12.13 -11.53 5.62
C ASP A 75 -11.43 -10.41 4.83
N VAL A 76 -10.77 -10.77 3.73
CA VAL A 76 -10.08 -9.84 2.82
C VAL A 76 -10.37 -10.23 1.39
N LYS A 77 -10.92 -9.28 0.63
CA LYS A 77 -11.14 -9.42 -0.81
C LYS A 77 -10.16 -8.56 -1.57
N LEU A 78 -9.45 -9.19 -2.50
CA LEU A 78 -8.59 -8.55 -3.48
C LEU A 78 -9.11 -8.92 -4.89
N PRO A 79 -8.86 -8.07 -5.90
CA PRO A 79 -9.09 -8.36 -7.30
C PRO A 79 -8.48 -9.69 -7.77
N ASN A 80 -8.90 -10.13 -8.94
CA ASN A 80 -8.29 -11.25 -9.64
C ASN A 80 -7.17 -10.78 -10.55
N ILE A 81 -6.21 -11.67 -10.82
CA ILE A 81 -5.20 -11.44 -11.84
C ILE A 81 -5.90 -11.25 -13.19
N ASN A 82 -5.43 -10.27 -13.96
CA ASN A 82 -5.99 -9.75 -15.21
C ASN A 82 -7.16 -8.77 -15.10
N ASP A 83 -7.69 -8.50 -13.90
CA ASP A 83 -8.69 -7.45 -13.73
C ASP A 83 -8.11 -6.08 -14.13
N THR A 84 -8.94 -5.25 -14.78
CA THR A 84 -8.62 -3.85 -15.08
C THR A 84 -9.26 -2.97 -14.02
N ILE A 85 -8.44 -2.25 -13.27
CA ILE A 85 -8.84 -1.35 -12.20
C ILE A 85 -8.79 0.08 -12.71
N LYS A 86 -9.82 0.86 -12.41
CA LYS A 86 -9.81 2.32 -12.58
C LYS A 86 -9.49 3.00 -11.25
N LYS A 87 -8.84 4.17 -11.34
CA LYS A 87 -8.67 5.06 -10.20
C LYS A 87 -10.02 5.26 -9.47
N ASN A 88 -9.97 5.30 -8.15
CA ASN A 88 -11.11 5.41 -7.24
C ASN A 88 -12.06 4.19 -7.19
N GLN A 89 -11.70 3.05 -7.80
CA GLN A 89 -12.43 1.79 -7.59
C GLN A 89 -11.91 1.03 -6.37
N PRO A 90 -12.74 0.31 -5.62
CA PRO A 90 -12.30 -0.55 -4.52
C PRO A 90 -11.31 -1.62 -5.02
N ILE A 91 -10.16 -1.73 -4.34
CA ILE A 91 -9.12 -2.74 -4.63
C ILE A 91 -8.76 -3.59 -3.42
N ILE A 92 -9.10 -3.15 -2.21
CA ILE A 92 -8.95 -3.96 -1.00
C ILE A 92 -10.22 -3.76 -0.21
N SER A 93 -10.97 -4.82 0.02
CA SER A 93 -12.13 -4.81 0.91
C SER A 93 -11.81 -5.68 2.10
N ILE A 94 -11.84 -5.08 3.29
CA ILE A 94 -11.52 -5.73 4.55
C ILE A 94 -12.79 -5.81 5.37
N LYS A 95 -13.20 -7.02 5.71
CA LYS A 95 -14.36 -7.24 6.56
C LYS A 95 -13.93 -7.39 8.01
N THR A 96 -14.54 -6.61 8.87
CA THR A 96 -14.41 -6.71 10.33
C THR A 96 -15.74 -7.13 10.93
N LEU A 97 -15.79 -7.23 12.27
CA LEU A 97 -17.06 -7.41 12.98
C LEU A 97 -17.94 -6.16 12.93
N GLU A 98 -17.34 -4.98 12.80
CA GLU A 98 -18.04 -3.68 12.81
C GLU A 98 -18.49 -3.25 11.40
N GLY A 99 -17.94 -3.86 10.34
CA GLY A 99 -18.32 -3.56 8.97
C GLY A 99 -17.20 -3.79 7.95
N ASP A 100 -17.48 -3.36 6.72
CA ASP A 100 -16.57 -3.44 5.58
C ASP A 100 -15.80 -2.12 5.41
N ILE A 101 -14.47 -2.22 5.35
CA ILE A 101 -13.57 -1.10 5.07
C ILE A 101 -13.03 -1.28 3.64
N ASN A 102 -13.20 -0.25 2.80
CA ASN A 102 -12.80 -0.32 1.40
C ASN A 102 -11.68 0.68 1.09
N PHE A 103 -10.56 0.18 0.60
CA PHE A 103 -9.48 0.99 0.07
C PHE A 103 -9.64 1.14 -1.44
N LEU A 104 -9.72 2.38 -1.89
CA LEU A 104 -9.87 2.72 -3.30
C LEU A 104 -8.50 2.78 -3.99
N SER A 105 -8.45 2.46 -5.27
CA SER A 105 -7.22 2.52 -6.03
C SER A 105 -6.79 3.97 -6.25
N PRO A 106 -5.56 4.36 -5.91
CA PRO A 106 -5.07 5.72 -6.18
C PRO A 106 -4.82 5.98 -7.67
N ILE A 107 -4.74 4.91 -8.47
CA ILE A 107 -4.38 4.91 -9.89
C ILE A 107 -5.16 3.84 -10.66
N SER A 108 -5.13 3.89 -11.99
CA SER A 108 -5.63 2.82 -12.85
C SER A 108 -4.52 1.83 -13.20
N GLY A 109 -4.88 0.61 -13.58
CA GLY A 109 -3.92 -0.40 -14.00
C GLY A 109 -4.54 -1.79 -14.21
N LYS A 110 -3.74 -2.71 -14.76
CA LYS A 110 -4.09 -4.13 -14.88
C LYS A 110 -3.44 -4.91 -13.74
N VAL A 111 -4.21 -5.71 -13.02
CA VAL A 111 -3.69 -6.59 -11.96
C VAL A 111 -2.84 -7.69 -12.58
N ILE A 112 -1.56 -7.77 -12.20
CA ILE A 112 -0.62 -8.77 -12.71
C ILE A 112 -0.18 -9.77 -11.65
N LYS A 113 -0.26 -9.41 -10.37
CA LYS A 113 -0.09 -10.33 -9.23
C LYS A 113 -0.93 -9.89 -8.05
N VAL A 114 -1.26 -10.85 -7.19
CA VAL A 114 -1.96 -10.62 -5.92
C VAL A 114 -1.29 -11.43 -4.82
N ASN A 115 -1.35 -10.92 -3.59
CA ASN A 115 -0.82 -11.61 -2.43
C ASN A 115 -1.85 -12.63 -1.92
N GLU A 116 -1.82 -13.83 -2.47
CA GLU A 116 -2.72 -14.93 -2.09
C GLU A 116 -2.60 -15.32 -0.61
N GLU A 117 -1.45 -15.07 0.03
CA GLU A 117 -1.27 -15.32 1.46
C GLU A 117 -2.20 -14.42 2.30
N MET A 118 -2.43 -13.18 1.88
CA MET A 118 -3.32 -12.24 2.58
C MET A 118 -4.79 -12.64 2.42
N LYS A 119 -5.18 -13.22 1.29
CA LYS A 119 -6.54 -13.78 1.10
C LYS A 119 -6.75 -15.01 1.99
N ASN A 120 -5.77 -15.92 2.01
CA ASN A 120 -5.86 -17.17 2.76
C ASN A 120 -5.66 -16.98 4.26
N ASN A 121 -4.99 -15.91 4.67
CA ASN A 121 -4.77 -15.55 6.06
C ASN A 121 -5.05 -14.06 6.32
N PRO A 122 -6.34 -13.65 6.37
CA PRO A 122 -6.76 -12.26 6.59
C PRO A 122 -6.15 -11.60 7.83
N THR A 123 -5.84 -12.40 8.86
CA THR A 123 -5.25 -11.91 10.13
C THR A 123 -3.86 -11.30 9.96
N LEU A 124 -3.17 -11.56 8.84
CA LEU A 124 -1.91 -10.92 8.50
C LEU A 124 -2.04 -9.40 8.39
N ILE A 125 -3.22 -8.88 8.06
CA ILE A 125 -3.49 -7.43 8.04
C ILE A 125 -3.28 -6.80 9.42
N ASN A 126 -3.74 -7.46 10.49
CA ASN A 126 -3.58 -6.91 11.84
C ASN A 126 -2.13 -7.04 12.38
N LYS A 127 -1.22 -7.73 11.68
CA LYS A 127 0.16 -7.92 12.15
C LYS A 127 1.05 -6.71 11.79
N PRO A 128 2.02 -6.35 12.66
CA PRO A 128 3.00 -5.32 12.35
C PRO A 128 4.05 -5.86 11.36
N LEU A 129 3.68 -5.91 10.08
CA LEU A 129 4.54 -6.35 8.99
C LEU A 129 5.41 -5.19 8.47
N THR A 130 6.52 -5.51 7.80
CA THR A 130 7.23 -4.49 7.01
C THR A 130 6.36 -4.08 5.82
N LEU A 131 6.53 -2.87 5.29
CA LEU A 131 5.81 -2.44 4.07
C LEU A 131 5.97 -3.45 2.93
N LYS A 132 7.16 -4.05 2.77
CA LYS A 132 7.39 -5.07 1.74
C LYS A 132 6.53 -6.32 1.95
N GLN A 133 6.22 -6.67 3.19
CA GLN A 133 5.41 -7.84 3.55
C GLN A 133 3.90 -7.52 3.53
N SER A 134 3.48 -6.28 3.77
CA SER A 134 2.06 -5.86 3.71
C SER A 134 1.56 -5.48 2.31
N TRP A 135 2.22 -5.97 1.26
CA TRP A 135 1.77 -5.78 -0.11
C TRP A 135 0.51 -6.62 -0.38
N THR A 136 -0.34 -6.12 -1.26
CA THR A 136 -1.63 -6.76 -1.59
C THR A 136 -1.69 -7.15 -3.06
N MET A 137 -1.17 -6.31 -3.96
CA MET A 137 -1.16 -6.58 -5.39
C MET A 137 -0.04 -5.85 -6.12
N GLU A 138 0.22 -6.31 -7.33
CA GLU A 138 1.07 -5.68 -8.33
C GLU A 138 0.22 -5.27 -9.53
N LEU A 139 0.35 -4.02 -9.96
CA LEU A 139 -0.34 -3.48 -11.14
C LEU A 139 0.67 -3.21 -12.26
N LEU A 140 0.25 -3.48 -13.49
CA LEU A 140 0.82 -2.90 -14.70
C LEU A 140 0.10 -1.58 -14.99
N ILE A 141 0.86 -0.50 -15.13
CA ILE A 141 0.35 0.87 -15.24
C ILE A 141 0.93 1.58 -16.47
N ASN A 142 0.23 2.63 -16.91
CA ASN A 142 0.71 3.50 -17.98
C ASN A 142 1.52 4.69 -17.42
N GLU A 143 2.10 5.50 -18.32
CA GLU A 143 2.89 6.68 -17.95
C GLU A 143 2.07 7.77 -17.22
N GLN A 144 0.76 7.90 -17.49
CA GLN A 144 -0.10 8.87 -16.79
C GLN A 144 -0.28 8.47 -15.32
N ASP A 145 -0.57 7.19 -15.05
CA ASP A 145 -0.69 6.66 -13.69
C ASP A 145 0.65 6.73 -12.93
N LYS A 146 1.76 6.45 -13.62
CA LYS A 146 3.11 6.68 -13.07
C LYS A 146 3.37 8.15 -12.71
N LYS A 147 2.92 9.10 -13.53
CA LYS A 147 3.01 10.53 -13.23
C LYS A 147 2.19 10.90 -11.99
N ILE A 148 0.98 10.34 -11.83
CA ILE A 148 0.16 10.53 -10.64
C ILE A 148 0.91 10.06 -9.38
N ILE A 149 1.50 8.86 -9.40
CA ILE A 149 2.28 8.34 -8.27
C ILE A 149 3.41 9.32 -7.89
N LYS A 150 4.13 9.84 -8.87
CA LYS A 150 5.28 10.71 -8.62
C LYS A 150 4.90 12.10 -8.10
N THR A 151 3.77 12.64 -8.56
CA THR A 151 3.44 14.08 -8.40
C THR A 151 2.26 14.38 -7.49
N GLN A 152 1.35 13.42 -7.27
CA GLN A 152 0.11 13.64 -6.52
C GLN A 152 0.04 12.85 -5.22
N LEU A 153 0.91 11.86 -5.03
CA LEU A 153 0.95 11.08 -3.80
C LEU A 153 2.05 11.60 -2.88
N MET A 154 1.76 11.52 -1.58
CA MET A 154 2.66 11.98 -0.53
C MET A 154 3.94 11.16 -0.54
N ASP A 155 5.08 11.82 -0.33
CA ASP A 155 6.27 11.12 0.11
C ASP A 155 6.16 10.71 1.59
N GLN A 156 7.22 10.10 2.11
CA GLN A 156 7.22 9.59 3.48
C GLN A 156 7.18 10.71 4.54
N LEU A 157 7.83 11.84 4.27
CA LEU A 157 7.87 12.99 5.18
C LEU A 157 6.49 13.62 5.27
N GLU A 158 5.88 13.91 4.11
CA GLU A 158 4.53 14.44 3.99
C GLU A 158 3.52 13.52 4.68
N TYR A 159 3.60 12.21 4.46
CA TYR A 159 2.71 11.25 5.09
C TYR A 159 2.89 11.17 6.61
N ALA A 160 4.12 11.29 7.11
CA ALA A 160 4.38 11.29 8.55
C ALA A 160 3.77 12.52 9.24
N HIS A 161 3.87 13.70 8.60
CA HIS A 161 3.18 14.90 9.07
C HIS A 161 1.67 14.72 9.04
N TYR A 162 1.12 14.24 7.92
CA TYR A 162 -0.30 13.94 7.78
C TYR A 162 -0.82 13.03 8.92
N CYS A 163 -0.11 11.94 9.23
CA CYS A 163 -0.51 11.00 10.29
C CYS A 163 -0.53 11.59 11.70
N ASN A 164 0.25 12.65 11.97
CA ASN A 164 0.25 13.34 13.26
C ASN A 164 -0.96 14.27 13.40
N ASP A 165 -1.41 14.85 12.29
CA ASP A 165 -2.49 15.83 12.28
C ASP A 165 -3.88 15.17 12.26
N VAL A 166 -4.01 13.99 11.64
CA VAL A 166 -5.30 13.29 11.52
C VAL A 166 -5.64 12.44 12.75
N ASP A 167 -6.94 12.33 13.05
CA ASP A 167 -7.46 11.44 14.09
C ASP A 167 -7.45 9.97 13.64
N PHE A 168 -6.86 9.12 14.46
CA PHE A 168 -6.60 7.70 14.20
C PHE A 168 -7.84 6.82 13.93
N LYS A 169 -9.07 7.33 14.13
CA LYS A 169 -10.31 6.53 14.15
C LYS A 169 -11.20 6.66 12.89
N GLN A 170 -10.69 7.22 11.79
CA GLN A 170 -11.50 7.35 10.58
C GLN A 170 -11.17 6.24 9.58
N PHE A 171 -11.76 5.06 9.79
CA PHE A 171 -11.95 4.04 8.75
C PHE A 171 -13.41 3.62 8.72
#